data_AF-A0AAD3H8X0-F1
#
_entry.id   AF-A0AAD3H8X0-F1
#
_cell.length_a   1.000
_cell.length_b   1.000
_cell.length_c   1.000
_cell.angle_alpha   90.00
_cell.angle_beta   90.00
_cell.angle_gamma   90.00
#
_symmetry.space_group_name_H-M   'P 1'
#
loop_
_entity.id
_entity.type
_entity.pdbx_description
1 polymer ?
#
loop_
_entity_poly.entity_id
_entity_poly.type
_entity_poly.pdbx_seq_one_letter_code
_entity_poly.pdbx_strand_id
1 'polypeptide(L)'
;MSTEQVETPVAVETTEAAAAPAKGKEKRQRKAPEELYDLTKPIPKVEKPNKAAHDAEVDVINAEIDAMKEKKNNIQKSIELAINGGRDSAAGKIRNELRTLRQEKGSLINQKKALRAKLDIAKKATENLMNDKKQARANVRFGDAESIDKEIAKLKQRQETTSMSLTEEKKLLKEIDALQTSKQVLDDLKDKDKGIDDIKAERKTLGAQISAKDKEIDAKQVEIDAKQKIVDEMKDTETEAKKNLSSLKEQRETIRKEIGDKIAQRNELRKVFGEENDKWYDYQRAIKAQKKMKYEEEKKKREEEKAAWLAAKEAEEAKKIPYEEEMYLCDYLANYLSKTYLEDKEGADGSEKKTDVVSVKDDPFAGLVPLKKNDDEVFLKMGAGKKARVRASKKKAAPVFKLNVDSFEQFGLLGLTPPTSLEAVQASVDELKAKKEWYSQQERGAVPTASDIRKANEKAAQKLRQGDAPAKKNGKLDIASDDFVPLSAGGSAAGVNAQWGQKSADEAAATEDA
;
A
#
# COMPACT_ATOMS: atom_id res chain seq x y z
N MET A 1 -11.75 71.09 51.06
CA MET A 1 -12.21 69.88 51.76
C MET A 1 -12.19 68.79 50.71
N SER A 2 -11.06 68.10 50.53
CA SER A 2 -10.71 66.85 51.25
C SER A 2 -11.70 65.77 50.82
N THR A 3 -11.38 64.68 50.11
CA THR A 3 -10.19 63.78 50.06
C THR A 3 -10.38 62.91 48.79
N GLU A 4 -9.48 62.81 47.81
CA GLU A 4 -8.32 61.91 47.68
C GLU A 4 -8.42 60.52 48.35
N GLN A 5 -7.96 59.49 47.60
CA GLN A 5 -7.76 58.06 47.92
C GLN A 5 -8.85 57.08 47.43
N VAL A 6 -8.57 55.93 46.80
CA VAL A 6 -7.31 55.26 46.39
C VAL A 6 -7.69 54.22 45.32
N GLU A 7 -6.85 54.11 44.30
CA GLU A 7 -6.89 53.07 43.26
C GLU A 7 -6.56 51.69 43.85
N THR A 8 -7.28 50.65 43.41
CA THR A 8 -6.82 49.26 43.49
C THR A 8 -6.98 48.60 42.12
N PRO A 9 -5.99 47.83 41.65
CA PRO A 9 -5.94 47.33 40.28
C PRO A 9 -6.76 46.04 40.14
N VAL A 10 -7.73 46.03 39.24
CA VAL A 10 -8.40 44.79 38.82
C VAL A 10 -7.44 44.01 37.91
N ALA A 11 -7.20 42.78 38.33
CA ALA A 11 -6.33 41.82 37.69
C ALA A 11 -6.64 41.63 36.20
N VAL A 12 -5.57 41.61 35.41
CA VAL A 12 -5.57 41.15 34.03
C VAL A 12 -5.88 39.65 34.04
N GLU A 13 -7.14 39.29 33.80
CA GLU A 13 -7.48 37.94 33.36
C GLU A 13 -6.99 37.78 31.93
N THR A 14 -5.85 37.10 31.79
CA THR A 14 -5.44 36.45 30.56
C THR A 14 -6.54 35.51 30.12
N THR A 15 -7.32 35.90 29.12
CA THR A 15 -8.24 35.02 28.42
C THR A 15 -7.41 33.97 27.69
N GLU A 16 -7.32 32.82 28.36
CA GLU A 16 -6.77 31.59 27.85
C GLU A 16 -7.42 31.29 26.50
N ALA A 17 -6.58 31.24 25.47
CA ALA A 17 -6.98 30.93 24.11
C ALA A 17 -7.73 29.59 24.12
N ALA A 18 -9.02 29.64 23.79
CA ALA A 18 -9.86 28.47 23.58
C ALA A 18 -9.24 27.58 22.49
N ALA A 19 -8.48 26.59 22.93
CA ALA A 19 -7.98 25.52 22.10
C ALA A 19 -9.18 24.78 21.51
N ALA A 20 -9.30 24.84 20.19
CA ALA A 20 -10.27 24.07 19.43
C ALA A 20 -10.17 22.57 19.82
N PRO A 21 -11.29 21.88 20.10
CA PRO A 21 -11.23 20.48 20.48
C PRO A 21 -10.75 19.66 19.28
N ALA A 22 -9.57 19.05 19.46
CA ALA A 22 -9.04 18.07 18.54
C ALA A 22 -10.09 16.97 18.34
N LYS A 23 -10.59 16.82 17.11
CA LYS A 23 -11.41 15.67 16.69
C LYS A 23 -10.53 14.42 16.66
N GLY A 24 -10.15 13.93 17.83
CA GLY A 24 -9.73 12.55 18.01
C GLY A 24 -10.91 11.66 17.64
N LYS A 25 -10.70 10.72 16.73
CA LYS A 25 -11.66 9.63 16.50
C LYS A 25 -11.72 8.83 17.79
N GLU A 26 -12.68 9.17 18.65
CA GLU A 26 -13.05 8.36 19.79
C GLU A 26 -13.39 6.98 19.23
N LYS A 27 -12.49 6.01 19.44
CA LYS A 27 -12.76 4.63 19.10
C LYS A 27 -14.00 4.27 19.92
N ARG A 28 -15.15 4.11 19.26
CA ARG A 28 -16.37 3.59 19.89
C ARG A 28 -15.96 2.38 20.72
N GLN A 29 -15.92 2.53 22.04
CA GLN A 29 -15.61 1.44 22.94
C GLN A 29 -16.76 0.45 22.78
N ARG A 30 -16.48 -0.68 22.12
CA ARG A 30 -17.48 -1.70 21.85
C ARG A 30 -17.73 -2.44 23.17
N LYS A 31 -18.95 -2.38 23.66
CA LYS A 31 -19.39 -3.02 24.92
C LYS A 31 -19.06 -4.53 24.90
N ALA A 32 -18.70 -5.06 26.06
CA ALA A 32 -18.40 -6.48 26.17
C ALA A 32 -19.68 -7.30 25.95
N PRO A 33 -19.61 -8.50 25.32
CA PRO A 33 -20.80 -9.31 25.05
C PRO A 33 -21.54 -9.74 26.34
N GLU A 34 -20.83 -9.77 27.47
CA GLU A 34 -21.36 -10.09 28.80
C GLU A 34 -22.25 -8.97 29.37
N GLU A 35 -22.06 -7.73 28.93
CA GLU A 35 -22.86 -6.57 29.34
C GLU A 35 -24.11 -6.38 28.47
N LEU A 36 -24.14 -6.99 27.27
CA LEU A 36 -25.22 -6.83 26.31
C LEU A 36 -26.26 -7.95 26.38
N TYR A 37 -25.87 -9.16 26.81
CA TYR A 37 -26.75 -10.32 26.87
C TYR A 37 -26.45 -11.19 28.10
N ASP A 38 -27.52 -11.61 28.81
CA ASP A 38 -27.45 -12.67 29.82
C ASP A 38 -27.05 -13.99 29.16
N LEU A 39 -25.78 -14.38 29.24
CA LEU A 39 -25.21 -15.59 28.61
C LEU A 39 -25.81 -16.92 29.13
N THR A 40 -26.57 -16.86 30.23
CA THR A 40 -27.27 -18.00 30.82
C THR A 40 -28.63 -18.27 30.18
N LYS A 41 -29.20 -17.30 29.46
CA LYS A 41 -30.50 -17.39 28.78
C LYS A 41 -30.32 -17.60 27.26
N PRO A 42 -31.33 -18.16 26.57
CA PRO A 42 -31.29 -18.24 25.11
C PRO A 42 -31.34 -16.83 24.49
N ILE A 43 -30.31 -16.50 23.71
CA ILE A 43 -30.16 -15.19 23.08
C ILE A 43 -31.13 -15.07 21.88
N PRO A 44 -31.92 -13.98 21.76
CA PRO A 44 -32.87 -13.81 20.66
C PRO A 44 -32.15 -13.75 19.31
N LYS A 45 -32.67 -14.49 18.32
CA LYS A 45 -32.06 -14.57 16.98
C LYS A 45 -32.19 -13.24 16.26
N VAL A 46 -31.05 -12.69 15.85
CA VAL A 46 -30.98 -11.52 14.96
C VAL A 46 -30.65 -12.01 13.55
N GLU A 47 -31.43 -11.57 12.55
CA GLU A 47 -31.19 -11.89 11.14
C GLU A 47 -29.98 -11.14 10.60
N LYS A 48 -29.31 -11.71 9.60
CA LYS A 48 -28.16 -11.08 8.96
C LYS A 48 -28.66 -9.97 8.02
N PRO A 49 -28.22 -8.71 8.16
CA PRO A 49 -28.62 -7.65 7.25
C PRO A 49 -28.23 -7.98 5.80
N ASN A 50 -29.14 -7.73 4.86
CA ASN A 50 -28.91 -8.01 3.45
C ASN A 50 -28.01 -6.93 2.82
N LYS A 51 -26.71 -7.21 2.78
CA LYS A 51 -25.71 -6.30 2.24
C LYS A 51 -25.92 -5.96 0.76
N ALA A 52 -26.35 -6.93 -0.06
CA ALA A 52 -26.51 -6.70 -1.49
C ALA A 52 -27.66 -5.73 -1.80
N ALA A 53 -28.76 -5.81 -1.04
CA ALA A 53 -29.87 -4.86 -1.15
C ALA A 53 -29.46 -3.45 -0.70
N HIS A 54 -28.73 -3.34 0.42
CA HIS A 54 -28.21 -2.07 0.92
C HIS A 54 -27.24 -1.39 -0.05
N ASP A 55 -26.28 -2.16 -0.58
CA ASP A 55 -25.32 -1.65 -1.56
C ASP A 55 -26.05 -1.16 -2.83
N ALA A 56 -27.07 -1.88 -3.31
CA ALA A 56 -27.88 -1.46 -4.45
C ALA A 56 -28.66 -0.16 -4.19
N GLU A 57 -29.27 0.00 -3.02
CA GLU A 57 -29.98 1.24 -2.64
C GLU A 57 -29.02 2.43 -2.52
N VAL A 58 -27.82 2.21 -1.96
CA VAL A 58 -26.78 3.23 -1.86
C VAL A 58 -26.27 3.63 -3.24
N ASP A 59 -26.14 2.69 -4.17
CA ASP A 59 -25.69 2.94 -5.54
C ASP A 59 -26.71 3.74 -6.35
N VAL A 60 -28.01 3.46 -6.20
CA VAL A 60 -29.08 4.28 -6.81
C VAL A 60 -28.98 5.73 -6.34
N ILE A 61 -28.83 5.96 -5.03
CA ILE A 61 -28.72 7.32 -4.49
C ILE A 61 -27.40 7.99 -4.93
N ASN A 62 -26.30 7.25 -5.05
CA ASN A 62 -25.05 7.79 -5.57
C ASN A 62 -25.19 8.22 -7.04
N ALA A 63 -25.84 7.40 -7.87
CA ALA A 63 -26.11 7.74 -9.27
C ALA A 63 -26.97 9.01 -9.41
N GLU A 64 -28.01 9.16 -8.58
CA GLU A 64 -28.81 10.39 -8.51
C GLU A 64 -27.98 11.60 -8.07
N ILE A 65 -27.13 11.45 -7.05
CA ILE A 65 -26.23 12.52 -6.59
C ILE A 65 -25.27 12.94 -7.71
N ASP A 66 -24.71 12.00 -8.46
CA ASP A 66 -23.75 12.30 -9.52
C ASP A 66 -24.43 12.98 -10.71
N ALA A 67 -25.63 12.53 -11.12
CA ALA A 67 -26.45 13.21 -12.11
C ALA A 67 -26.78 14.67 -11.68
N MET A 68 -27.05 14.89 -10.40
CA MET A 68 -27.34 16.22 -9.84
C MET A 68 -26.08 17.10 -9.78
N LYS A 69 -24.91 16.53 -9.47
CA LYS A 69 -23.62 17.24 -9.54
C LYS A 69 -23.30 17.67 -10.97
N GLU A 70 -23.56 16.83 -11.96
CA GLU A 70 -23.38 17.19 -13.37
C GLU A 70 -24.28 18.37 -13.77
N LYS A 71 -25.57 18.32 -13.41
CA LYS A 71 -26.50 19.44 -13.62
C LYS A 71 -26.01 20.72 -12.94
N LYS A 72 -25.58 20.63 -11.68
CA LYS A 72 -25.00 21.77 -10.93
C LYS A 72 -23.75 22.32 -11.63
N ASN A 73 -22.87 21.47 -12.11
CA ASN A 73 -21.64 21.88 -12.79
C ASN A 73 -21.95 22.58 -14.12
N ASN A 74 -22.95 22.10 -14.88
CA ASN A 74 -23.40 22.75 -16.12
C ASN A 74 -23.98 24.14 -15.84
N ILE A 75 -24.83 24.27 -14.81
CA ILE A 75 -25.35 25.57 -14.37
C ILE A 75 -24.22 26.48 -13.89
N GLN A 76 -23.25 25.95 -13.13
CA GLN A 76 -22.09 26.72 -12.69
C GLN A 76 -21.26 27.24 -13.86
N LYS A 77 -21.02 26.44 -14.92
CA LYS A 77 -20.36 26.91 -16.15
C LYS A 77 -21.15 28.02 -16.83
N SER A 78 -22.48 27.92 -16.90
CA SER A 78 -23.33 28.97 -17.48
C SER A 78 -23.28 30.28 -16.67
N ILE A 79 -23.23 30.17 -15.33
CA ILE A 79 -23.04 31.30 -14.41
C ILE A 79 -21.67 31.93 -14.61
N GLU A 80 -20.61 31.12 -14.73
CA GLU A 80 -19.24 31.60 -14.94
C GLU A 80 -19.11 32.32 -16.29
N LEU A 81 -19.72 31.82 -17.36
CA LEU A 81 -19.77 32.51 -18.65
C LEU A 81 -20.47 33.87 -18.53
N ALA A 82 -21.58 33.95 -17.80
CA ALA A 82 -22.32 35.18 -17.59
C ALA A 82 -21.60 36.20 -16.68
N ILE A 83 -20.82 35.74 -15.70
CA ILE A 83 -20.09 36.59 -14.74
C ILE A 83 -18.71 37.00 -15.26
N ASN A 84 -17.92 36.06 -15.79
CA ASN A 84 -16.52 36.29 -16.18
C ASN A 84 -16.35 36.94 -17.55
N GLY A 85 -17.43 37.38 -18.21
CA GLY A 85 -17.40 38.33 -19.33
C GLY A 85 -16.53 39.58 -19.08
N GLY A 86 -16.15 39.88 -17.83
CA GLY A 86 -15.46 41.11 -17.45
C GLY A 86 -13.95 41.22 -17.66
N ARG A 87 -13.12 40.16 -17.49
CA ARG A 87 -11.65 40.36 -17.40
C ARG A 87 -10.77 39.31 -18.08
N ASP A 88 -10.98 38.01 -17.82
CA ASP A 88 -10.17 36.92 -18.40
C ASP A 88 -10.87 36.15 -19.54
N SER A 89 -12.16 36.44 -19.77
CA SER A 89 -12.89 35.90 -20.92
C SER A 89 -12.35 36.44 -22.24
N ALA A 90 -12.69 35.77 -23.35
CA ALA A 90 -12.43 36.27 -24.70
C ALA A 90 -12.94 37.73 -24.88
N ALA A 91 -14.12 38.04 -24.34
CA ALA A 91 -14.66 39.41 -24.33
C ALA A 91 -13.82 40.39 -23.52
N GLY A 92 -13.31 39.98 -22.36
CA GLY A 92 -12.38 40.78 -21.54
C GLY A 92 -11.07 41.08 -22.27
N LYS A 93 -10.50 40.10 -22.97
CA LYS A 93 -9.29 40.27 -23.79
C LYS A 93 -9.52 41.27 -24.93
N ILE A 94 -10.62 41.12 -25.68
CA ILE A 94 -10.97 42.05 -26.77
C ILE A 94 -11.21 43.47 -26.24
N ARG A 95 -11.83 43.64 -25.07
CA ARG A 95 -11.99 44.96 -24.42
C ARG A 95 -10.65 45.57 -24.01
N ASN A 96 -9.71 44.76 -23.51
CA ASN A 96 -8.36 45.23 -23.18
C ASN A 96 -7.60 45.64 -24.43
N GLU A 97 -7.65 44.85 -25.50
CA GLU A 97 -7.05 45.20 -26.79
C GLU A 97 -7.67 46.47 -27.40
N LEU A 98 -8.99 46.65 -27.27
CA LEU A 98 -9.66 47.87 -27.69
C LEU A 98 -9.16 49.08 -26.89
N ARG A 99 -8.91 48.91 -25.58
CA ARG A 99 -8.33 49.95 -24.72
C ARG A 99 -6.90 50.29 -25.15
N THR A 100 -6.07 49.31 -25.47
CA THR A 100 -4.69 49.56 -25.94
C THR A 100 -4.70 50.27 -27.30
N LEU A 101 -5.54 49.84 -28.24
CA LEU A 101 -5.68 50.52 -29.54
C LEU A 101 -6.15 51.98 -29.40
N ARG A 102 -7.09 52.25 -28.49
CA ARG A 102 -7.52 53.63 -28.20
C ARG A 102 -6.40 54.47 -27.58
N GLN A 103 -5.58 53.89 -26.72
CA GLN A 103 -4.40 54.55 -26.15
C GLN A 103 -3.33 54.84 -27.23
N GLU A 104 -3.05 53.86 -28.09
CA GLU A 104 -2.14 54.02 -29.24
C GLU A 104 -2.62 55.13 -30.18
N LYS A 105 -3.90 55.11 -30.57
CA LYS A 105 -4.51 56.19 -31.37
C LYS A 105 -4.37 57.55 -30.69
N GLY A 106 -4.62 57.62 -29.38
CA GLY A 106 -4.43 58.84 -28.58
C GLY A 106 -2.99 59.36 -28.62
N SER A 107 -2.01 58.46 -28.50
CA SER A 107 -0.59 58.79 -28.61
C SER A 107 -0.22 59.32 -30.00
N LEU A 108 -0.70 58.68 -31.07
CA LEU A 108 -0.48 59.13 -32.45
C LEU A 108 -1.09 60.51 -32.72
N ILE A 109 -2.30 60.78 -32.19
CA ILE A 109 -2.93 62.11 -32.28
C ILE A 109 -2.08 63.17 -31.56
N ASN A 110 -1.53 62.85 -30.39
CA ASN A 110 -0.67 63.77 -29.65
C ASN A 110 0.64 64.04 -30.40
N GLN A 111 1.27 63.01 -30.98
CA GLN A 111 2.45 63.17 -31.83
C GLN A 111 2.15 64.06 -33.05
N LYS A 112 1.02 63.83 -33.72
CA LYS A 112 0.55 64.67 -34.84
C LYS A 112 0.34 66.11 -34.43
N LYS A 113 -0.27 66.37 -33.26
CA LYS A 113 -0.44 67.73 -32.72
C LYS A 113 0.91 68.41 -32.49
N ALA A 114 1.89 67.69 -31.94
CA ALA A 114 3.25 68.22 -31.75
C ALA A 114 3.93 68.54 -33.09
N LEU A 115 3.79 67.68 -34.10
CA LEU A 115 4.32 67.94 -35.45
C LEU A 115 3.64 69.15 -36.11
N ARG A 116 2.33 69.31 -35.95
CA ARG A 116 1.60 70.50 -36.45
C ARG A 116 2.09 71.78 -35.78
N ALA A 117 2.30 71.76 -34.46
CA ALA A 117 2.85 72.90 -33.73
C ALA A 117 4.25 73.28 -34.24
N LYS A 118 5.13 72.30 -34.49
CA LYS A 118 6.45 72.54 -35.11
C LYS A 118 6.34 73.13 -36.51
N LEU A 119 5.41 72.63 -37.31
CA LEU A 119 5.16 73.13 -38.67
C LEU A 119 4.68 74.58 -38.65
N ASP A 120 3.81 74.96 -37.71
CA ASP A 120 3.34 76.34 -37.57
C ASP A 120 4.45 77.28 -37.08
N ILE A 121 5.35 76.81 -36.21
CA ILE A 121 6.56 77.56 -35.84
C ILE A 121 7.46 77.76 -37.07
N ALA A 122 7.72 76.72 -37.86
CA ALA A 122 8.53 76.80 -39.06
C ALA A 122 7.91 77.73 -40.12
N LYS A 123 6.57 77.74 -40.27
CA LYS A 123 5.86 78.69 -41.13
C LYS A 123 6.11 80.14 -40.70
N LYS A 124 5.89 80.45 -39.42
CA LYS A 124 6.13 81.79 -38.86
C LYS A 124 7.59 82.22 -39.02
N ALA A 125 8.53 81.30 -38.79
CA ALA A 125 9.96 81.56 -39.01
C ALA A 125 10.26 81.87 -40.48
N THR A 126 9.65 81.13 -41.43
CA THR A 126 9.79 81.41 -42.87
C THR A 126 9.25 82.81 -43.22
N GLU A 127 8.07 83.15 -42.71
CA GLU A 127 7.43 84.45 -42.97
C GLU A 127 8.26 85.61 -42.42
N ASN A 128 8.80 85.47 -41.20
CA ASN A 128 9.70 86.45 -40.60
C ASN A 128 10.97 86.63 -41.45
N LEU A 129 11.66 85.54 -41.82
CA LEU A 129 12.86 85.63 -42.67
C LEU A 129 12.55 86.22 -44.05
N MET A 130 11.40 85.93 -44.64
CA MET A 130 10.99 86.54 -45.91
C MET A 130 10.73 88.05 -45.77
N ASN A 131 10.12 88.48 -44.67
CA ASN A 131 9.91 89.90 -44.38
C ASN A 131 11.25 90.61 -44.14
N ASP A 132 12.15 90.02 -43.35
CA ASP A 132 13.49 90.55 -43.08
C ASP A 132 14.34 90.61 -44.36
N LYS A 133 14.21 89.62 -45.25
CA LYS A 133 14.83 89.62 -46.58
C LYS A 133 14.28 90.77 -47.43
N LYS A 134 12.96 90.96 -47.44
CA LYS A 134 12.31 92.03 -48.22
C LYS A 134 12.76 93.41 -47.74
N GLN A 135 12.84 93.62 -46.42
CA GLN A 135 13.34 94.86 -45.83
C GLN A 135 14.82 95.09 -46.13
N ALA A 136 15.67 94.06 -45.96
CA ALA A 136 17.10 94.16 -46.27
C ALA A 136 17.35 94.43 -47.76
N ARG A 137 16.58 93.82 -48.68
CA ARG A 137 16.65 94.14 -50.11
C ARG A 137 16.22 95.56 -50.44
N ALA A 138 15.22 96.11 -49.77
CA ALA A 138 14.77 97.49 -50.01
C ALA A 138 15.85 98.53 -49.67
N ASN A 139 16.77 98.19 -48.76
CA ASN A 139 17.86 99.07 -48.33
C ASN A 139 19.12 98.98 -49.20
N VAL A 140 19.20 98.03 -50.15
CA VAL A 140 20.39 97.81 -50.99
C VAL A 140 20.14 98.35 -52.40
N ARG A 141 21.03 99.22 -52.89
CA ARG A 141 20.94 99.89 -54.21
C ARG A 141 21.40 99.01 -55.37
N PHE A 142 22.30 98.05 -55.12
CA PHE A 142 22.91 97.20 -56.14
C PHE A 142 22.71 95.72 -55.81
N GLY A 143 22.18 94.94 -56.75
CA GLY A 143 21.79 93.54 -56.51
C GLY A 143 22.93 92.53 -56.54
N ASP A 144 24.14 92.95 -56.91
CA ASP A 144 25.28 92.06 -57.12
C ASP A 144 26.57 92.63 -56.50
N ALA A 145 27.35 91.77 -55.87
CA ALA A 145 28.59 92.15 -55.19
C ALA A 145 29.63 92.69 -56.18
N GLU A 146 29.70 92.13 -57.40
CA GLU A 146 30.62 92.60 -58.43
C GLU A 146 30.27 94.01 -58.92
N SER A 147 28.97 94.34 -58.94
CA SER A 147 28.50 95.67 -59.33
C SER A 147 28.83 96.74 -58.28
N ILE A 148 28.80 96.39 -56.99
CA ILE A 148 29.23 97.25 -55.89
C ILE A 148 30.74 97.50 -55.95
N ASP A 149 31.53 96.44 -56.15
CA ASP A 149 32.99 96.56 -56.20
C ASP A 149 33.45 97.43 -57.39
N LYS A 150 32.79 97.32 -58.55
CA LYS A 150 33.03 98.18 -59.72
C LYS A 150 32.73 99.65 -59.40
N GLU A 151 31.65 99.94 -58.67
CA GLU A 151 31.28 101.32 -58.34
C GLU A 151 32.19 101.92 -57.26
N ILE A 152 32.58 101.13 -56.26
CA ILE A 152 33.61 101.51 -55.28
C ILE A 152 34.93 101.84 -56.00
N ALA A 153 35.35 101.02 -56.96
CA ALA A 153 36.58 101.27 -57.73
C ALA A 153 36.51 102.59 -58.51
N LYS A 154 35.37 102.90 -59.16
CA LYS A 154 35.16 104.20 -59.82
C LYS A 154 35.21 105.38 -58.86
N LEU A 155 34.57 105.25 -57.69
CA LEU A 155 34.57 106.31 -56.67
C LEU A 155 35.97 106.55 -56.11
N LYS A 156 36.73 105.48 -55.81
CA LYS A 156 38.14 105.58 -55.38
C LYS A 156 39.01 106.23 -56.46
N GLN A 157 38.86 105.83 -57.71
CA GLN A 157 39.57 106.45 -58.83
C GLN A 157 39.25 107.95 -58.95
N ARG A 158 37.98 108.33 -58.75
CA ARG A 158 37.57 109.75 -58.72
C ARG A 158 38.21 110.51 -57.56
N GLN A 159 38.30 109.91 -56.38
CA GLN A 159 38.98 110.48 -55.22
C GLN A 159 40.46 110.74 -55.49
N GLU A 160 41.15 109.82 -56.16
CA GLU A 160 42.60 109.92 -56.45
C GLU A 160 42.93 110.91 -57.56
N THR A 161 42.02 111.11 -58.53
CA THR A 161 42.33 111.84 -59.77
C THR A 161 41.75 113.25 -59.87
N THR A 162 40.79 113.62 -59.01
CA THR A 162 40.12 114.92 -59.08
C THR A 162 40.27 115.72 -57.78
N SER A 163 40.69 116.99 -57.88
CA SER A 163 40.72 117.91 -56.74
C SER A 163 39.30 118.37 -56.41
N MET A 164 38.77 117.95 -55.26
CA MET A 164 37.41 118.25 -54.80
C MET A 164 37.42 119.13 -53.55
N SER A 165 36.30 119.79 -53.25
CA SER A 165 36.16 120.48 -51.97
C SER A 165 36.06 119.47 -50.81
N LEU A 166 36.49 119.88 -49.62
CA LEU A 166 36.54 119.03 -48.41
C LEU A 166 35.14 118.49 -48.02
N THR A 167 34.06 119.16 -48.43
CA THR A 167 32.68 118.72 -48.23
C THR A 167 32.27 117.63 -49.23
N GLU A 168 32.75 117.68 -50.47
CA GLU A 168 32.47 116.68 -51.50
C GLU A 168 33.29 115.41 -51.31
N GLU A 169 34.55 115.51 -50.91
CA GLU A 169 35.37 114.36 -50.55
C GLU A 169 34.76 113.58 -49.37
N LYS A 170 34.26 114.30 -48.35
CA LYS A 170 33.50 113.69 -47.24
C LYS A 170 32.22 112.99 -47.70
N LYS A 171 31.53 113.50 -48.74
CA LYS A 171 30.34 112.83 -49.31
C LYS A 171 30.73 111.57 -50.07
N LEU A 172 31.81 111.63 -50.84
CA LEU A 172 32.33 110.51 -51.62
C LEU A 172 32.81 109.37 -50.71
N LEU A 173 33.54 109.69 -49.64
CA LEU A 173 33.93 108.71 -48.62
C LEU A 173 32.72 108.05 -47.95
N LYS A 174 31.69 108.84 -47.58
CA LYS A 174 30.43 108.29 -47.05
C LYS A 174 29.72 107.38 -48.05
N GLU A 175 29.80 107.66 -49.35
CA GLU A 175 29.23 106.80 -50.39
C GLU A 175 30.03 105.49 -50.54
N ILE A 176 31.36 105.54 -50.47
CA ILE A 176 32.21 104.33 -50.45
C ILE A 176 31.88 103.47 -49.21
N ASP A 177 31.81 104.07 -48.02
CA ASP A 177 31.46 103.35 -46.78
C ASP A 177 30.04 102.77 -46.84
N ALA A 178 29.07 103.51 -47.41
CA ALA A 178 27.72 103.02 -47.64
C ALA A 178 27.68 101.83 -48.63
N LEU A 179 28.53 101.85 -49.67
CA LEU A 179 28.64 100.74 -50.61
C LEU A 179 29.32 99.52 -49.97
N GLN A 180 30.36 99.70 -49.16
CA GLN A 180 31.00 98.61 -48.42
C GLN A 180 30.05 97.95 -47.42
N THR A 181 29.25 98.74 -46.69
CA THR A 181 28.19 98.20 -45.81
C THR A 181 27.09 97.48 -46.61
N SER A 182 26.72 97.99 -47.79
CA SER A 182 25.76 97.30 -48.67
C SER A 182 26.25 95.92 -49.16
N LYS A 183 27.57 95.71 -49.30
CA LYS A 183 28.16 94.41 -49.62
C LYS A 183 27.96 93.40 -48.48
N GLN A 184 28.16 93.83 -47.23
CA GLN A 184 27.88 92.99 -46.06
C GLN A 184 26.39 92.60 -46.00
N VAL A 185 25.48 93.54 -46.28
CA VAL A 185 24.03 93.26 -46.34
C VAL A 185 23.67 92.25 -47.45
N LEU A 186 24.40 92.22 -48.57
CA LEU A 186 24.20 91.21 -49.61
C LEU A 186 24.61 89.80 -49.15
N ASP A 187 25.69 89.67 -48.38
CA ASP A 187 26.08 88.38 -47.84
C ASP A 187 25.09 87.90 -46.76
N ASP A 188 24.61 88.80 -45.89
CA ASP A 188 23.51 88.51 -44.96
C ASP A 188 22.23 88.09 -45.70
N LEU A 189 21.93 88.67 -46.86
CA LEU A 189 20.80 88.30 -47.71
C LEU A 189 20.96 86.88 -48.28
N LYS A 190 22.18 86.48 -48.68
CA LYS A 190 22.46 85.10 -49.14
C LYS A 190 22.27 84.10 -48.01
N ASP A 191 22.69 84.43 -46.79
CA ASP A 191 22.53 83.55 -45.63
C ASP A 191 21.06 83.44 -45.20
N LYS A 192 20.29 84.54 -45.28
CA LYS A 192 18.82 84.50 -45.14
C LYS A 192 18.17 83.62 -46.20
N ASP A 193 18.66 83.62 -47.44
CA ASP A 193 18.15 82.77 -48.52
C ASP A 193 18.39 81.28 -48.28
N LYS A 194 19.59 80.92 -47.83
CA LYS A 194 19.88 79.55 -47.38
C LYS A 194 18.96 79.14 -46.23
N GLY A 195 18.82 80.00 -45.20
CA GLY A 195 17.95 79.73 -44.07
C GLY A 195 16.47 79.55 -44.45
N ILE A 196 15.97 80.33 -45.42
CA ILE A 196 14.61 80.15 -45.96
C ILE A 196 14.48 78.79 -46.65
N ASP A 197 15.46 78.38 -47.45
CA ASP A 197 15.41 77.11 -48.18
C ASP A 197 15.54 75.90 -47.25
N ASP A 198 16.35 75.99 -46.19
CA ASP A 198 16.45 74.99 -45.13
C ASP A 198 15.10 74.82 -44.39
N ILE A 199 14.48 75.92 -43.95
CA ILE A 199 13.18 75.86 -43.27
C ILE A 199 12.07 75.36 -44.21
N LYS A 200 12.13 75.69 -45.52
CA LYS A 200 11.20 75.11 -46.51
C LYS A 200 11.39 73.59 -46.63
N ALA A 201 12.63 73.10 -46.59
CA ALA A 201 12.92 71.67 -46.60
C ALA A 201 12.35 71.01 -45.32
N GLU A 202 12.56 71.61 -44.14
CA GLU A 202 11.96 71.16 -42.87
C GLU A 202 10.42 71.16 -42.91
N ARG A 203 9.79 72.15 -43.53
CA ARG A 203 8.33 72.16 -43.68
C ARG A 203 7.83 71.01 -44.55
N LYS A 204 8.56 70.65 -45.61
CA LYS A 204 8.22 69.50 -46.46
C LYS A 204 8.35 68.19 -45.66
N THR A 205 9.42 68.04 -44.87
CA THR A 205 9.60 66.83 -44.05
C THR A 205 8.55 66.72 -42.94
N LEU A 206 8.22 67.82 -42.25
CA LEU A 206 7.13 67.86 -41.27
C LEU A 206 5.77 67.56 -41.90
N GLY A 207 5.50 68.09 -43.09
CA GLY A 207 4.28 67.78 -43.85
C GLY A 207 4.16 66.29 -44.19
N ALA A 208 5.24 65.68 -44.65
CA ALA A 208 5.29 64.24 -44.92
C ALA A 208 5.07 63.41 -43.64
N GLN A 209 5.70 63.78 -42.52
CA GLN A 209 5.52 63.10 -41.23
C GLN A 209 4.07 63.21 -40.72
N ILE A 210 3.42 64.36 -40.87
CA ILE A 210 1.99 64.52 -40.51
C ILE A 210 1.12 63.61 -41.37
N SER A 211 1.35 63.56 -42.69
CA SER A 211 0.58 62.69 -43.59
C SER A 211 0.78 61.20 -43.29
N ALA A 212 1.98 60.79 -42.85
CA ALA A 212 2.26 59.44 -42.42
C ALA A 212 1.50 59.11 -41.12
N LYS A 213 1.49 60.02 -40.15
CA LYS A 213 0.73 59.87 -38.90
C LYS A 213 -0.78 59.82 -39.15
N ASP A 214 -1.29 60.53 -40.14
CA ASP A 214 -2.71 60.45 -40.54
C ASP A 214 -3.07 59.04 -41.02
N LYS A 215 -2.25 58.43 -41.88
CA LYS A 215 -2.46 57.04 -42.32
C LYS A 215 -2.41 56.04 -41.16
N GLU A 216 -1.49 56.22 -40.21
CA GLU A 216 -1.41 55.39 -39.01
C GLU A 216 -2.66 55.53 -38.11
N ILE A 217 -3.17 56.75 -37.93
CA ILE A 217 -4.40 57.01 -37.16
C ILE A 217 -5.61 56.38 -37.83
N ASP A 218 -5.73 56.50 -39.15
CA ASP A 218 -6.84 55.92 -39.92
C ASP A 218 -6.80 54.38 -39.89
N ALA A 219 -5.62 53.78 -40.04
CA ALA A 219 -5.44 52.34 -39.90
C ALA A 219 -5.86 51.84 -38.50
N LYS A 220 -5.43 52.54 -37.43
CA LYS A 220 -5.85 52.24 -36.05
C LYS A 220 -7.34 52.45 -35.84
N GLN A 221 -7.96 53.42 -36.50
CA GLN A 221 -9.40 53.63 -36.43
C GLN A 221 -10.17 52.44 -37.04
N VAL A 222 -9.73 51.91 -38.17
CA VAL A 222 -10.32 50.70 -38.77
C VAL A 222 -10.20 49.49 -37.83
N GLU A 223 -9.04 49.29 -37.20
CA GLU A 223 -8.86 48.23 -36.19
C GLU A 223 -9.79 48.41 -34.99
N ILE A 224 -9.95 49.64 -34.51
CA ILE A 224 -10.87 49.98 -33.40
C ILE A 224 -12.32 49.68 -33.80
N ASP A 225 -12.76 50.10 -34.98
CA ASP A 225 -14.15 49.90 -35.43
C ASP A 225 -14.47 48.41 -35.64
N ALA A 226 -13.51 47.64 -36.17
CA ALA A 226 -13.65 46.19 -36.29
C ALA A 226 -13.81 45.52 -34.92
N LYS A 227 -12.93 45.84 -33.94
CA LYS A 227 -13.04 45.28 -32.59
C LYS A 227 -14.24 45.80 -31.81
N GLN A 228 -14.67 47.04 -32.06
CA GLN A 228 -15.85 47.63 -31.44
C GLN A 228 -17.12 46.86 -31.83
N LYS A 229 -17.28 46.51 -33.11
CA LYS A 229 -18.41 45.68 -33.58
C LYS A 229 -18.46 44.34 -32.85
N ILE A 230 -17.31 43.66 -32.74
CA ILE A 230 -17.21 42.38 -32.02
C ILE A 230 -17.61 42.56 -30.54
N VAL A 231 -17.17 43.64 -29.90
CA VAL A 231 -17.53 43.91 -28.50
C VAL A 231 -19.02 44.20 -28.34
N ASP A 232 -19.64 44.90 -29.29
CA ASP A 232 -21.06 45.24 -29.21
C ASP A 232 -21.95 44.01 -29.45
N GLU A 233 -21.62 43.14 -30.41
CA GLU A 233 -22.28 41.83 -30.58
C GLU A 233 -22.18 40.96 -29.30
N MET A 234 -21.02 40.98 -28.65
CA MET A 234 -20.80 40.26 -27.39
C MET A 234 -21.54 40.88 -26.21
N LYS A 235 -21.83 42.19 -26.22
CA LYS A 235 -22.60 42.82 -25.13
C LYS A 235 -24.05 42.37 -25.12
N ASP A 236 -24.68 42.27 -26.29
CA ASP A 236 -26.09 41.88 -26.37
C ASP A 236 -26.27 40.47 -25.77
N THR A 237 -25.42 39.53 -26.17
CA THR A 237 -25.41 38.16 -25.59
C THR A 237 -25.09 38.16 -24.08
N GLU A 238 -24.15 38.99 -23.61
CA GLU A 238 -23.87 39.13 -22.18
C GLU A 238 -25.05 39.72 -21.39
N THR A 239 -25.82 40.65 -21.94
CA THR A 239 -26.97 41.24 -21.24
C THR A 239 -28.11 40.24 -21.07
N GLU A 240 -28.35 39.38 -22.07
CA GLU A 240 -29.31 38.28 -21.97
C GLU A 240 -28.85 37.23 -20.95
N ALA A 241 -27.56 36.86 -20.99
CA ALA A 241 -26.98 35.95 -20.01
C ALA A 241 -27.05 36.50 -18.57
N LYS A 242 -26.88 37.82 -18.39
CA LYS A 242 -27.02 38.48 -17.08
C LYS A 242 -28.45 38.52 -16.57
N LYS A 243 -29.46 38.66 -17.44
CA LYS A 243 -30.88 38.55 -17.03
C LYS A 243 -31.19 37.16 -16.49
N ASN A 244 -30.66 36.12 -17.14
CA ASN A 244 -30.81 34.73 -16.71
C ASN A 244 -29.90 34.35 -15.52
N LEU A 245 -28.97 35.21 -15.11
CA LEU A 245 -28.02 34.90 -14.05
C LEU A 245 -28.69 34.70 -12.68
N SER A 246 -29.72 35.48 -12.35
CA SER A 246 -30.44 35.33 -11.08
C SER A 246 -31.13 33.97 -11.01
N SER A 247 -31.85 33.59 -12.08
CA SER A 247 -32.54 32.29 -12.14
C SER A 247 -31.57 31.12 -12.14
N LEU A 248 -30.43 31.22 -12.85
CA LEU A 248 -29.38 30.19 -12.81
C LEU A 248 -28.78 30.04 -11.40
N LYS A 249 -28.58 31.14 -10.67
CA LYS A 249 -28.11 31.09 -9.27
C LYS A 249 -29.13 30.41 -8.36
N GLU A 250 -30.42 30.73 -8.51
CA GLU A 250 -31.49 30.09 -7.76
C GLU A 250 -31.54 28.58 -8.05
N GLN A 251 -31.50 28.17 -9.32
CA GLN A 251 -31.44 26.76 -9.72
C GLN A 251 -30.20 26.03 -9.18
N ARG A 252 -29.05 26.71 -9.09
CA ARG A 252 -27.85 26.13 -8.48
C ARG A 252 -28.04 25.89 -6.99
N GLU A 253 -28.65 26.83 -6.28
CA GLU A 253 -28.91 26.70 -4.84
C GLU A 253 -29.98 25.63 -4.56
N THR A 254 -31.00 25.47 -5.40
CA THR A 254 -31.98 24.37 -5.25
C THR A 254 -31.31 23.01 -5.44
N ILE A 255 -30.56 22.81 -6.52
CA ILE A 255 -29.84 21.54 -6.74
C ILE A 255 -28.82 21.27 -5.62
N ARG A 256 -28.18 22.32 -5.08
CA ARG A 256 -27.26 22.17 -3.94
C ARG A 256 -27.99 21.64 -2.70
N LYS A 257 -29.19 22.13 -2.41
CA LYS A 257 -30.02 21.64 -1.29
C LYS A 257 -30.42 20.19 -1.52
N GLU A 258 -30.93 19.86 -2.71
CA GLU A 258 -31.35 18.50 -3.05
C GLU A 258 -30.18 17.49 -3.00
N ILE A 259 -28.97 17.88 -3.42
CA ILE A 259 -27.75 17.06 -3.23
C ILE A 259 -27.49 16.83 -1.74
N GLY A 260 -27.65 17.86 -0.90
CA GLY A 260 -27.52 17.76 0.54
C GLY A 260 -28.50 16.76 1.14
N ASP A 261 -29.77 16.82 0.72
CA ASP A 261 -30.84 15.93 1.18
C ASP A 261 -30.56 14.46 0.78
N LYS A 262 -30.13 14.22 -0.48
CA LYS A 262 -29.76 12.88 -0.96
C LYS A 262 -28.53 12.31 -0.23
N ILE A 263 -27.55 13.16 0.06
CA ILE A 263 -26.38 12.76 0.87
C ILE A 263 -26.82 12.41 2.30
N ALA A 264 -27.73 13.16 2.90
CA ALA A 264 -28.27 12.87 4.21
C ALA A 264 -29.03 11.53 4.22
N GLN A 265 -29.90 11.28 3.22
CA GLN A 265 -30.60 10.01 3.04
C GLN A 265 -29.64 8.82 2.94
N ARG A 266 -28.60 8.93 2.09
CA ARG A 266 -27.56 7.90 1.96
C ARG A 266 -26.82 7.64 3.27
N ASN A 267 -26.51 8.70 4.01
CA ASN A 267 -25.80 8.56 5.29
C ASN A 267 -26.70 7.89 6.35
N GLU A 268 -28.00 8.21 6.38
CA GLU A 268 -28.96 7.55 7.27
C GLU A 268 -29.09 6.06 6.92
N LEU A 269 -29.23 5.71 5.64
CA LEU A 269 -29.25 4.30 5.21
C LEU A 269 -27.99 3.54 5.64
N ARG A 270 -26.80 4.16 5.51
CA ARG A 270 -25.54 3.56 5.99
C ARG A 270 -25.50 3.43 7.51
N LYS A 271 -26.08 4.37 8.24
CA LYS A 271 -26.16 4.34 9.70
C LYS A 271 -27.08 3.22 10.18
N VAL A 272 -28.29 3.12 9.61
CA VAL A 272 -29.25 2.05 9.90
C VAL A 272 -28.63 0.68 9.62
N PHE A 273 -28.04 0.49 8.44
CA PHE A 273 -27.35 -0.76 8.10
C PHE A 273 -26.18 -1.06 9.05
N GLY A 274 -25.41 -0.04 9.45
CA GLY A 274 -24.35 -0.17 10.44
C GLY A 274 -24.87 -0.64 11.80
N GLU A 275 -25.97 -0.08 12.28
CA GLU A 275 -26.61 -0.46 13.55
C GLU A 275 -27.18 -1.89 13.50
N GLU A 276 -27.83 -2.28 12.41
CA GLU A 276 -28.32 -3.65 12.22
C GLU A 276 -27.18 -4.67 12.14
N ASN A 277 -26.10 -4.30 11.47
CA ASN A 277 -24.91 -5.13 11.33
C ASN A 277 -24.16 -5.26 12.68
N ASP A 278 -24.04 -4.19 13.45
CA ASP A 278 -23.48 -4.22 14.81
C ASP A 278 -24.33 -5.14 15.71
N LYS A 279 -25.67 -5.04 15.68
CA LYS A 279 -26.58 -5.95 16.42
C LYS A 279 -26.36 -7.42 16.04
N TRP A 280 -26.16 -7.73 14.76
CA TRP A 280 -25.91 -9.11 14.31
C TRP A 280 -24.54 -9.64 14.77
N TYR A 281 -23.49 -8.82 14.73
CA TYR A 281 -22.17 -9.21 15.23
C TYR A 281 -22.14 -9.36 16.76
N ASP A 282 -22.87 -8.52 17.48
CA ASP A 282 -23.02 -8.63 18.93
C ASP A 282 -23.76 -9.93 19.30
N TYR A 283 -24.83 -10.27 18.58
CA TYR A 283 -25.52 -11.56 18.68
C TYR A 283 -24.58 -12.75 18.43
N GLN A 284 -23.79 -12.73 17.34
CA GLN A 284 -22.81 -13.79 17.04
C GLN A 284 -21.74 -13.92 18.12
N ARG A 285 -21.27 -12.80 18.67
CA ARG A 285 -20.28 -12.80 19.76
C ARG A 285 -20.86 -13.40 21.03
N ALA A 286 -22.09 -13.05 21.38
CA ALA A 286 -22.79 -13.61 22.53
C ALA A 286 -22.99 -15.14 22.41
N ILE A 287 -23.36 -15.64 21.21
CA ILE A 287 -23.42 -17.10 20.97
C ILE A 287 -22.06 -17.76 21.13
N LYS A 288 -21.00 -17.16 20.58
CA LYS A 288 -19.64 -17.72 20.68
C LYS A 288 -19.17 -17.77 22.14
N ALA A 289 -19.45 -16.73 22.92
CA ALA A 289 -19.18 -16.69 24.35
C ALA A 289 -19.95 -17.78 25.10
N GLN A 290 -21.26 -17.93 24.84
CA GLN A 290 -22.08 -18.99 25.45
C GLN A 290 -21.58 -20.40 25.13
N LYS A 291 -21.15 -20.65 23.89
CA LYS A 291 -20.54 -21.93 23.50
C LYS A 291 -19.19 -22.17 24.18
N LYS A 292 -18.37 -21.13 24.32
CA LYS A 292 -17.07 -21.21 25.01
C LYS A 292 -17.25 -21.59 26.47
N MET A 293 -18.20 -20.95 27.17
CA MET A 293 -18.53 -21.28 28.56
C MET A 293 -18.94 -22.75 28.70
N LYS A 294 -19.87 -23.23 27.86
CA LYS A 294 -20.30 -24.64 27.87
C LYS A 294 -19.15 -25.61 27.58
N TYR A 295 -18.28 -25.27 26.64
CA TYR A 295 -17.12 -26.11 26.31
C TYR A 295 -16.09 -26.17 27.45
N GLU A 296 -15.84 -25.04 28.13
CA GLU A 296 -14.95 -25.00 29.29
C GLU A 296 -15.52 -25.82 30.46
N GLU A 297 -16.82 -25.77 30.69
CA GLU A 297 -17.50 -26.60 31.69
C GLU A 297 -17.42 -28.10 31.35
N GLU A 298 -17.68 -28.48 30.09
CA GLU A 298 -17.59 -29.88 29.64
C GLU A 298 -16.14 -30.39 29.70
N LYS A 299 -15.17 -29.54 29.31
CA LYS A 299 -13.76 -29.88 29.38
C LYS A 299 -13.31 -30.14 30.81
N LYS A 300 -13.73 -29.29 31.78
CA LYS A 300 -13.44 -29.51 33.20
C LYS A 300 -14.00 -30.85 33.68
N LYS A 301 -15.26 -31.17 33.36
CA LYS A 301 -15.86 -32.47 33.69
C LYS A 301 -15.08 -33.65 33.10
N ARG A 302 -14.67 -33.56 31.83
CA ARG A 302 -13.88 -34.61 31.18
C ARG A 302 -12.49 -34.76 31.81
N GLU A 303 -11.87 -33.66 32.21
CA GLU A 303 -10.57 -33.68 32.91
C GLU A 303 -10.71 -34.32 34.29
N GLU A 304 -11.77 -34.02 35.03
CA GLU A 304 -12.12 -34.64 36.31
C GLU A 304 -12.39 -36.15 36.15
N GLU A 305 -13.18 -36.56 35.16
CA GLU A 305 -13.44 -37.98 34.85
C GLU A 305 -12.17 -38.73 34.45
N LYS A 306 -11.31 -38.11 33.62
CA LYS A 306 -10.02 -38.69 33.24
C LYS A 306 -9.07 -38.80 34.42
N ALA A 307 -9.02 -37.79 35.29
CA ALA A 307 -8.20 -37.82 36.49
C ALA A 307 -8.68 -38.94 37.43
N ALA A 308 -10.00 -39.10 37.61
CA ALA A 308 -10.56 -40.19 38.40
C ALA A 308 -10.24 -41.57 37.79
N TRP A 309 -10.32 -41.72 36.46
CA TRP A 309 -9.97 -42.96 35.77
C TRP A 309 -8.47 -43.30 35.90
N LEU A 310 -7.58 -42.31 35.76
CA LEU A 310 -6.14 -42.49 35.94
C LEU A 310 -5.81 -42.88 37.39
N ALA A 311 -6.42 -42.20 38.37
CA ALA A 311 -6.23 -42.55 39.78
C ALA A 311 -6.73 -43.97 40.10
N ALA A 312 -7.85 -44.40 39.51
CA ALA A 312 -8.35 -45.76 39.66
C ALA A 312 -7.38 -46.79 39.05
N LYS A 313 -6.84 -46.50 37.86
CA LYS A 313 -5.87 -47.36 37.19
C LYS A 313 -4.55 -47.48 37.98
N GLU A 314 -4.03 -46.37 38.51
CA GLU A 314 -2.85 -46.40 39.38
C GLU A 314 -3.09 -47.22 40.65
N ALA A 315 -4.29 -47.12 41.24
CA ALA A 315 -4.67 -47.94 42.39
C ALA A 315 -4.78 -49.44 42.06
N GLU A 316 -5.18 -49.81 40.83
CA GLU A 316 -5.17 -51.20 40.37
C GLU A 316 -3.75 -51.71 40.08
N GLU A 317 -2.90 -50.90 39.47
CA GLU A 317 -1.50 -51.25 39.21
C GLU A 317 -0.70 -51.40 40.51
N ALA A 318 -1.00 -50.60 41.53
CA ALA A 318 -0.40 -50.72 42.86
C ALA A 318 -0.76 -52.04 43.56
N LYS A 319 -1.91 -52.66 43.24
CA LYS A 319 -2.36 -53.94 43.82
C LYS A 319 -1.72 -55.17 43.18
N LYS A 320 -1.16 -55.07 41.97
CA LYS A 320 -0.48 -56.21 41.32
C LYS A 320 0.81 -56.55 42.06
N ILE A 321 1.07 -57.84 42.30
CA ILE A 321 2.27 -58.30 43.01
C ILE A 321 3.51 -57.98 42.14
N PRO A 322 4.61 -57.46 42.72
CA PRO A 322 5.86 -57.28 41.98
C PRO A 322 6.34 -58.60 41.36
N TYR A 323 6.77 -58.54 40.10
CA TYR A 323 7.33 -59.68 39.34
C TYR A 323 6.42 -60.92 39.16
N GLU A 324 5.09 -60.73 39.22
CA GLU A 324 4.13 -61.82 39.05
C GLU A 324 4.33 -62.59 37.73
N GLU A 325 4.59 -61.90 36.61
CA GLU A 325 4.78 -62.52 35.29
C GLU A 325 6.04 -63.40 35.24
N GLU A 326 7.13 -62.98 35.88
CA GLU A 326 8.42 -63.67 35.92
C GLU A 326 8.37 -64.89 36.84
N MET A 327 7.69 -64.77 37.98
CA MET A 327 7.45 -65.90 38.88
C MET A 327 6.62 -66.99 38.19
N TYR A 328 5.54 -66.62 37.50
CA TYR A 328 4.76 -67.57 36.71
C TYR A 328 5.58 -68.19 35.57
N LEU A 329 6.48 -67.43 34.93
CA LEU A 329 7.32 -67.95 33.86
C LEU A 329 8.34 -68.97 34.39
N CYS A 330 8.95 -68.72 35.55
CA CYS A 330 9.84 -69.68 36.21
C CYS A 330 9.09 -70.98 36.56
N ASP A 331 7.87 -70.87 37.10
CA ASP A 331 7.04 -72.03 37.44
C ASP A 331 6.59 -72.80 36.20
N TYR A 332 6.22 -72.10 35.13
CA TYR A 332 5.83 -72.69 33.85
C TYR A 332 6.98 -73.49 33.24
N LEU A 333 8.19 -72.92 33.19
CA LEU A 333 9.37 -73.59 32.64
C LEU A 333 9.82 -74.77 33.51
N ALA A 334 9.76 -74.64 34.84
CA ALA A 334 10.09 -75.72 35.76
C ALA A 334 9.14 -76.90 35.59
N ASN A 335 7.83 -76.64 35.49
CA ASN A 335 6.81 -77.65 35.22
C ASN A 335 6.91 -78.26 33.82
N TYR A 336 7.26 -77.45 32.80
CA TYR A 336 7.44 -77.94 31.45
C TYR A 336 8.60 -78.92 31.37
N LEU A 337 9.76 -78.58 31.94
CA LEU A 337 10.95 -79.43 31.92
C LEU A 337 10.78 -80.70 32.76
N SER A 338 10.15 -80.62 33.94
CA SER A 338 9.88 -81.79 34.76
C SER A 338 8.96 -82.78 34.06
N LYS A 339 7.83 -82.29 33.52
CA LYS A 339 6.81 -83.12 32.86
C LYS A 339 7.26 -83.72 31.52
N THR A 340 8.16 -83.07 30.80
CA THR A 340 8.56 -83.50 29.45
C THR A 340 9.79 -84.40 29.43
N TYR A 341 10.70 -84.29 30.41
CA TYR A 341 12.00 -84.95 30.35
C TYR A 341 12.43 -85.69 31.63
N LEU A 342 11.82 -85.42 32.78
CA LEU A 342 12.16 -86.08 34.05
C LEU A 342 11.08 -87.07 34.51
N GLU A 343 9.87 -86.99 33.97
CA GLU A 343 8.85 -88.02 34.10
C GLU A 343 9.12 -89.16 33.09
N ASP A 344 9.76 -90.23 33.56
CA ASP A 344 9.76 -91.52 32.86
C ASP A 344 8.30 -91.97 32.69
N LYS A 345 7.88 -92.18 31.44
CA LYS A 345 6.56 -92.74 31.12
C LYS A 345 6.50 -94.23 31.47
N GLU A 346 6.47 -94.52 32.76
CA GLU A 346 5.76 -95.68 33.31
C GLU A 346 4.57 -95.17 34.12
N GLY A 347 3.37 -95.33 33.55
CA GLY A 347 2.11 -95.22 34.29
C GLY A 347 1.46 -93.84 34.37
N ALA A 348 0.78 -93.42 33.30
CA ALA A 348 -0.42 -92.58 33.43
C ALA A 348 -1.29 -92.75 32.19
N ASP A 349 -2.08 -93.82 32.24
CA ASP A 349 -3.28 -94.07 31.45
C ASP A 349 -4.22 -92.85 31.47
N GLY A 350 -4.99 -92.72 30.40
CA GLY A 350 -5.94 -91.64 30.22
C GLY A 350 -6.94 -91.57 31.36
N SER A 351 -7.03 -90.41 32.01
CA SER A 351 -8.26 -89.99 32.66
C SER A 351 -8.58 -88.57 32.23
N GLU A 352 -9.30 -88.48 31.11
CA GLU A 352 -10.18 -87.36 30.81
C GLU A 352 -11.13 -87.18 32.00
N LYS A 353 -10.80 -86.29 32.94
CA LYS A 353 -11.81 -85.72 33.83
C LYS A 353 -12.42 -84.51 33.12
N LYS A 354 -13.50 -84.80 32.39
CA LYS A 354 -14.55 -83.82 32.10
C LYS A 354 -15.06 -83.31 33.44
N THR A 355 -14.79 -82.05 33.75
CA THR A 355 -15.53 -81.33 34.79
C THR A 355 -16.64 -80.57 34.10
N ASP A 356 -17.86 -80.85 34.55
CA ASP A 356 -19.13 -80.35 34.06
C ASP A 356 -19.15 -78.83 33.90
N VAL A 357 -19.62 -78.40 32.72
CA VAL A 357 -20.01 -77.02 32.46
C VAL A 357 -21.28 -76.74 33.26
N VAL A 358 -21.14 -75.99 34.36
CA VAL A 358 -22.28 -75.37 35.04
C VAL A 358 -22.86 -74.31 34.11
N SER A 359 -24.02 -74.60 33.54
CA SER A 359 -24.82 -73.64 32.78
C SER A 359 -25.35 -72.56 33.73
N VAL A 360 -24.67 -71.41 33.78
CA VAL A 360 -25.20 -70.20 34.43
C VAL A 360 -26.34 -69.66 33.56
N LYS A 361 -27.54 -69.57 34.15
CA LYS A 361 -28.82 -69.34 33.47
C LYS A 361 -29.23 -67.88 33.31
N ASP A 362 -28.36 -66.93 33.59
CA ASP A 362 -28.69 -65.49 33.43
C ASP A 362 -27.56 -64.78 32.69
N ASP A 363 -27.60 -64.88 31.37
CA ASP A 363 -26.71 -64.16 30.46
C ASP A 363 -27.37 -62.83 30.02
N PRO A 364 -26.88 -61.65 30.46
CA PRO A 364 -27.45 -60.35 30.12
C PRO A 364 -27.23 -59.94 28.64
N PHE A 365 -26.59 -60.80 27.83
CA PHE A 365 -26.34 -60.58 26.40
C PHE A 365 -27.29 -61.34 25.45
N ALA A 366 -28.30 -62.05 25.98
CA ALA A 366 -29.25 -62.84 25.18
C ALA A 366 -30.12 -62.03 24.18
N GLY A 367 -30.05 -60.69 24.21
CA GLY A 367 -30.73 -59.79 23.27
C GLY A 367 -29.90 -59.28 22.09
N LEU A 368 -28.61 -59.65 21.99
CA LEU A 368 -27.74 -59.20 20.89
C LEU A 368 -27.84 -60.17 19.70
N VAL A 369 -28.75 -59.88 18.77
CA VAL A 369 -28.87 -60.60 17.49
C VAL A 369 -27.58 -60.41 16.69
N PRO A 370 -26.84 -61.48 16.31
CA PRO A 370 -25.74 -61.37 15.38
C PRO A 370 -26.30 -60.92 14.03
N LEU A 371 -25.96 -59.69 13.65
CA LEU A 371 -26.32 -59.16 12.33
C LEU A 371 -25.68 -60.06 11.27
N LYS A 372 -26.52 -60.81 10.56
CA LYS A 372 -26.12 -61.60 9.39
C LYS A 372 -25.48 -60.63 8.40
N LYS A 373 -24.16 -60.74 8.26
CA LYS A 373 -23.40 -60.06 7.23
C LYS A 373 -23.73 -60.75 5.91
N ASN A 374 -24.67 -60.18 5.17
CA ASN A 374 -24.83 -60.54 3.77
C ASN A 374 -23.55 -60.12 3.05
N ASP A 375 -22.95 -61.09 2.38
CA ASP A 375 -21.92 -60.91 1.38
C ASP A 375 -22.47 -60.03 0.25
N ASP A 376 -21.94 -58.82 0.12
CA ASP A 376 -21.80 -58.15 -1.16
C ASP A 376 -20.32 -57.75 -1.32
N GLU A 377 -19.55 -58.77 -1.70
CA GLU A 377 -18.22 -58.62 -2.26
C GLU A 377 -18.30 -58.14 -3.72
N VAL A 378 -17.94 -56.87 -3.97
CA VAL A 378 -17.43 -56.45 -5.29
C VAL A 378 -16.16 -55.63 -5.12
N PHE A 379 -15.14 -56.14 -4.40
CA PHE A 379 -13.86 -55.42 -4.48
C PHE A 379 -12.53 -56.18 -4.36
N LEU A 380 -12.44 -57.47 -4.00
CA LEU A 380 -11.12 -58.11 -3.97
C LEU A 380 -11.12 -59.57 -4.45
N LYS A 381 -11.27 -59.76 -5.76
CA LYS A 381 -10.99 -61.03 -6.45
C LYS A 381 -9.77 -60.87 -7.36
N MET A 382 -8.58 -60.99 -6.79
CA MET A 382 -7.32 -61.12 -7.55
C MET A 382 -6.38 -62.04 -6.77
N GLY A 383 -6.26 -63.30 -7.22
CA GLY A 383 -5.40 -64.29 -6.58
C GLY A 383 -5.71 -65.70 -7.06
N ALA A 384 -5.11 -66.09 -8.18
CA ALA A 384 -5.27 -67.40 -8.80
C ALA A 384 -4.80 -68.55 -7.88
N GLY A 385 -5.62 -69.60 -7.80
CA GLY A 385 -5.39 -70.77 -6.95
C GLY A 385 -4.22 -71.66 -7.39
N LYS A 386 -3.50 -72.19 -6.40
CA LYS A 386 -2.56 -73.33 -6.55
C LYS A 386 -3.06 -74.51 -5.72
N LYS A 387 -3.21 -75.67 -6.38
CA LYS A 387 -3.70 -76.93 -5.80
C LYS A 387 -2.72 -77.50 -4.77
N ALA A 388 -3.25 -77.97 -3.65
CA ALA A 388 -2.51 -78.65 -2.59
C ALA A 388 -2.05 -80.06 -3.04
N ARG A 389 -0.77 -80.35 -2.85
CA ARG A 389 -0.14 -81.66 -3.11
C ARG A 389 -0.18 -82.48 -1.82
N VAL A 390 -0.81 -83.65 -1.86
CA VAL A 390 -0.89 -84.60 -0.75
C VAL A 390 0.51 -85.12 -0.41
N ARG A 391 0.92 -85.00 0.86
CA ARG A 391 2.15 -85.59 1.40
C ARG A 391 1.86 -87.02 1.87
N ALA A 392 2.59 -87.99 1.32
CA ALA A 392 2.67 -89.35 1.85
C ALA A 392 3.54 -89.38 3.12
N SER A 393 3.09 -90.16 4.10
CA SER A 393 3.72 -90.35 5.40
C SER A 393 5.04 -91.15 5.31
N LYS A 394 6.09 -90.67 5.97
CA LYS A 394 7.31 -91.45 6.26
C LYS A 394 7.48 -91.59 7.78
N LYS A 395 7.82 -92.82 8.18
CA LYS A 395 7.88 -93.35 9.55
C LYS A 395 8.97 -92.69 10.41
N LYS A 396 8.72 -92.71 11.72
CA LYS A 396 9.52 -92.19 12.85
C LYS A 396 10.91 -92.82 12.97
N ALA A 397 11.88 -92.02 13.39
CA ALA A 397 13.16 -92.44 14.00
C ALA A 397 13.31 -91.76 15.38
N ALA A 398 14.14 -92.36 16.25
CA ALA A 398 14.27 -92.21 17.71
C ALA A 398 14.26 -90.77 18.32
N PRO A 399 13.88 -90.61 19.61
CA PRO A 399 13.73 -89.31 20.26
C PRO A 399 15.07 -88.62 20.49
N VAL A 400 15.24 -87.46 19.86
CA VAL A 400 16.32 -86.50 20.13
C VAL A 400 15.73 -85.43 21.05
N PHE A 401 16.46 -85.04 22.11
CA PHE A 401 16.10 -83.92 22.99
C PHE A 401 15.85 -82.65 22.16
N LYS A 402 14.66 -82.07 22.26
CA LYS A 402 14.24 -80.93 21.41
C LYS A 402 13.43 -79.94 22.23
N LEU A 403 14.07 -78.84 22.62
CA LEU A 403 13.40 -77.69 23.22
C LEU A 403 12.80 -76.79 22.12
N ASN A 404 11.64 -76.19 22.36
CA ASN A 404 11.00 -75.26 21.42
C ASN A 404 11.72 -73.90 21.42
N VAL A 405 11.80 -73.23 20.27
CA VAL A 405 12.45 -71.91 20.11
C VAL A 405 11.90 -70.89 21.13
N ASP A 406 10.59 -70.88 21.36
CA ASP A 406 9.94 -70.01 22.33
C ASP A 406 10.44 -70.25 23.77
N SER A 407 10.76 -71.49 24.14
CA SER A 407 11.31 -71.79 25.46
C SER A 407 12.73 -71.23 25.60
N PHE A 408 13.56 -71.26 24.54
CA PHE A 408 14.87 -70.60 24.55
C PHE A 408 14.74 -69.09 24.77
N GLU A 409 13.76 -68.44 24.15
CA GLU A 409 13.49 -67.01 24.38
C GLU A 409 13.00 -66.74 25.81
N GLN A 410 12.20 -67.65 26.39
CA GLN A 410 11.72 -67.55 27.77
C GLN A 410 12.86 -67.72 28.80
N PHE A 411 13.80 -68.64 28.57
CA PHE A 411 15.04 -68.74 29.36
C PHE A 411 15.90 -67.49 29.22
N GLY A 412 15.98 -66.91 28.01
CA GLY A 412 16.66 -65.65 27.75
C GLY A 412 16.02 -64.45 28.48
N LEU A 413 14.70 -64.38 28.55
CA LEU A 413 13.95 -63.37 29.31
C LEU A 413 14.23 -63.46 30.81
N LEU A 414 14.41 -64.67 31.33
CA LEU A 414 14.81 -64.91 32.71
C LEU A 414 16.34 -64.84 32.89
N GLY A 415 17.15 -64.66 31.85
CA GLY A 415 18.61 -64.65 31.95
C GLY A 415 19.21 -65.96 32.49
N LEU A 416 18.63 -67.11 32.13
CA LEU A 416 19.15 -68.46 32.44
C LEU A 416 19.58 -69.16 31.15
N THR A 417 20.54 -70.09 31.25
CA THR A 417 20.96 -70.90 30.10
C THR A 417 20.04 -72.10 29.90
N PRO A 418 19.49 -72.32 28.71
CA PRO A 418 18.60 -73.45 28.45
C PRO A 418 19.38 -74.78 28.46
N PRO A 419 18.80 -75.87 28.99
CA PRO A 419 19.46 -77.18 29.02
C PRO A 419 19.68 -77.69 27.59
N THR A 420 20.88 -78.18 27.29
CA THR A 420 21.29 -78.67 25.96
C THR A 420 21.33 -80.20 25.88
N SER A 421 21.23 -80.88 27.01
CA SER A 421 21.21 -82.35 27.14
C SER A 421 20.18 -82.78 28.19
N LEU A 422 19.76 -84.05 28.13
CA LEU A 422 18.81 -84.63 29.10
C LEU A 422 19.35 -84.59 30.54
N GLU A 423 20.66 -84.77 30.73
CA GLU A 423 21.31 -84.72 32.05
C GLU A 423 21.29 -83.33 32.69
N ALA A 424 21.30 -82.27 31.86
CA ALA A 424 21.27 -80.88 32.33
C ALA A 424 19.85 -80.41 32.72
N VAL A 425 18.81 -81.18 32.42
CA VAL A 425 17.42 -80.78 32.69
C VAL A 425 17.15 -80.65 34.18
N GLN A 426 17.63 -81.59 35.00
CA GLN A 426 17.44 -81.56 36.46
C GLN A 426 18.05 -80.29 37.08
N ALA A 427 19.29 -79.95 36.68
CA ALA A 427 19.97 -78.75 37.15
C ALA A 427 19.23 -77.46 36.76
N SER A 428 18.72 -77.38 35.52
CA SER A 428 17.96 -76.21 35.06
C SER A 428 16.62 -76.02 35.78
N VAL A 429 15.97 -77.11 36.24
CA VAL A 429 14.75 -77.03 37.06
C VAL A 429 15.03 -76.46 38.44
N ASP A 430 16.16 -76.82 39.05
CA ASP A 430 16.56 -76.30 40.36
C ASP A 430 17.00 -74.83 40.27
N GLU A 431 17.70 -74.44 39.20
CA GLU A 431 18.03 -73.05 38.90
C GLU A 431 16.76 -72.18 38.69
N LEU A 432 15.72 -72.72 38.03
CA LEU A 432 14.44 -72.02 37.84
C LEU A 432 13.70 -71.81 39.16
N LYS A 433 13.72 -72.80 40.07
CA LYS A 433 13.12 -72.67 41.41
C LYS A 433 13.88 -71.66 42.27
N ALA A 434 15.22 -71.70 42.24
CA ALA A 434 16.05 -70.73 42.94
C ALA A 434 15.79 -69.30 42.42
N LYS A 435 15.60 -69.13 41.11
CA LYS A 435 15.28 -67.82 40.53
C LYS A 435 13.88 -67.34 40.88
N LYS A 436 12.90 -68.24 41.02
CA LYS A 436 11.55 -67.91 41.52
C LYS A 436 11.59 -67.36 42.95
N GLU A 437 12.36 -68.00 43.83
CA GLU A 437 12.55 -67.51 45.21
C GLU A 437 13.27 -66.16 45.22
N TRP A 438 14.26 -65.99 44.34
CA TRP A 438 14.94 -64.70 44.15
C TRP A 438 13.99 -63.59 43.70
N TYR A 439 13.11 -63.84 42.72
CA TYR A 439 12.10 -62.86 42.29
C TYR A 439 11.07 -62.55 43.39
N SER A 440 10.74 -63.52 44.25
CA SER A 440 9.81 -63.32 45.37
C SER A 440 10.37 -62.46 46.49
N GLN A 441 11.70 -62.42 46.66
CA GLN A 441 12.37 -61.60 47.68
C GLN A 441 12.68 -60.18 47.18
N GLN A 442 12.56 -59.94 45.88
CA GLN A 442 12.95 -58.68 45.27
C GLN A 442 11.85 -57.62 45.37
N GLU A 443 12.22 -56.41 45.79
CA GLU A 443 11.31 -55.26 45.80
C GLU A 443 11.04 -54.73 44.38
N ARG A 444 9.86 -54.10 44.20
CA ARG A 444 9.39 -53.57 42.90
C ARG A 444 10.43 -52.64 42.27
N GLY A 445 10.91 -52.98 41.07
CA GLY A 445 11.76 -52.13 40.24
C GLY A 445 13.28 -52.31 40.39
N ALA A 446 13.76 -53.22 41.24
CA ALA A 446 15.19 -53.51 41.35
C ALA A 446 15.78 -54.35 40.18
N VAL A 447 14.94 -55.05 39.42
CA VAL A 447 15.34 -55.84 38.25
C VAL A 447 14.37 -55.50 37.11
N PRO A 448 14.81 -55.37 35.84
CA PRO A 448 13.89 -55.13 34.75
C PRO A 448 12.86 -56.25 34.62
N THR A 449 11.58 -55.89 34.68
CA THR A 449 10.44 -56.79 34.45
C THR A 449 10.53 -57.34 33.02
N ALA A 450 10.19 -58.60 32.79
CA ALA A 450 10.03 -59.22 31.48
C ALA A 450 9.11 -58.41 30.56
N SER A 451 8.11 -57.70 31.10
CA SER A 451 7.29 -56.76 30.33
C SER A 451 8.07 -55.51 29.87
N ASP A 452 9.01 -55.01 30.66
CA ASP A 452 9.90 -53.89 30.30
C ASP A 452 10.98 -54.34 29.31
N ILE A 453 11.53 -55.54 29.47
CA ILE A 453 12.46 -56.15 28.52
C ILE A 453 11.75 -56.41 27.17
N ARG A 454 10.51 -56.91 27.19
CA ARG A 454 9.69 -57.09 25.97
C ARG A 454 9.36 -55.75 25.33
N LYS A 455 8.94 -54.73 26.09
CA LYS A 455 8.70 -53.38 25.56
C LYS A 455 9.97 -52.74 25.01
N ALA A 456 11.13 -52.96 25.64
CA ALA A 456 12.42 -52.47 25.15
C ALA A 456 12.81 -53.17 23.84
N ASN A 457 12.66 -54.49 23.76
CA ASN A 457 12.90 -55.27 22.55
C ASN A 457 11.93 -54.91 21.42
N GLU A 458 10.66 -54.67 21.73
CA GLU A 458 9.65 -54.22 20.77
C GLU A 458 9.92 -52.80 20.29
N LYS A 459 10.29 -51.87 21.19
CA LYS A 459 10.71 -50.51 20.81
C LYS A 459 11.99 -50.53 19.97
N ALA A 460 12.94 -51.40 20.28
CA ALA A 460 14.14 -51.59 19.48
C ALA A 460 13.80 -52.15 18.09
N ALA A 461 12.92 -53.14 18.00
CA ALA A 461 12.42 -53.70 16.74
C ALA A 461 11.59 -52.71 15.93
N GLN A 462 10.77 -51.86 16.57
CA GLN A 462 10.03 -50.78 15.92
C GLN A 462 10.95 -49.66 15.43
N LYS A 463 11.99 -49.29 16.18
CA LYS A 463 13.03 -48.35 15.72
C LYS A 463 13.82 -48.90 14.53
N LEU A 464 14.12 -50.20 14.50
CA LEU A 464 14.74 -50.85 13.34
C LEU A 464 13.80 -50.92 12.11
N ARG A 465 12.48 -50.97 12.31
CA ARG A 465 11.47 -50.94 11.23
C ARG A 465 11.15 -49.53 10.74
N GLN A 466 11.30 -48.51 11.58
CA GLN A 466 11.15 -47.10 11.23
C GLN A 466 12.53 -46.49 10.97
N GLY A 467 13.22 -47.01 9.94
CA GLY A 467 14.43 -46.39 9.41
C GLY A 467 14.10 -45.02 8.78
N ASP A 468 14.89 -44.03 9.19
CA ASP A 468 14.82 -42.60 8.86
C ASP A 468 14.70 -42.29 7.36
N ALA A 469 13.61 -41.62 6.98
CA ALA A 469 13.50 -40.83 5.75
C ALA A 469 13.22 -39.37 6.14
N PRO A 470 14.19 -38.44 6.00
CA PRO A 470 13.97 -37.04 6.36
C PRO A 470 13.11 -36.34 5.31
N ALA A 471 11.86 -36.04 5.68
CA ALA A 471 10.91 -35.29 4.88
C ALA A 471 11.31 -33.81 4.75
N LYS A 472 11.66 -33.36 3.54
CA LYS A 472 11.72 -31.92 3.19
C LYS A 472 10.49 -31.49 2.41
N LYS A 473 9.93 -30.39 2.89
CA LYS A 473 8.75 -29.64 2.41
C LYS A 473 8.98 -29.00 1.03
N ASN A 474 7.89 -29.00 0.26
CA ASN A 474 7.49 -28.03 -0.76
C ASN A 474 8.44 -27.82 -1.96
N GLY A 475 8.12 -28.44 -3.09
CA GLY A 475 8.71 -28.11 -4.38
C GLY A 475 7.82 -28.61 -5.51
N LYS A 476 7.46 -27.70 -6.40
CA LYS A 476 6.73 -27.95 -7.64
C LYS A 476 7.54 -28.93 -8.51
N LEU A 477 6.90 -29.98 -9.00
CA LEU A 477 7.52 -30.97 -9.88
C LEU A 477 7.73 -30.36 -11.27
N ASP A 478 8.98 -30.00 -11.58
CA ASP A 478 9.38 -29.59 -12.93
C ASP A 478 9.74 -30.86 -13.75
N ILE A 479 8.98 -31.09 -14.82
CA ILE A 479 9.05 -32.25 -15.73
C ILE A 479 10.28 -32.25 -16.67
N ALA A 480 11.21 -31.31 -16.46
CA ALA A 480 12.37 -31.10 -17.34
C ALA A 480 13.73 -31.36 -16.67
N SER A 481 13.77 -31.85 -15.43
CA SER A 481 15.02 -32.27 -14.78
C SER A 481 15.07 -33.79 -14.64
N ASP A 482 16.12 -34.38 -15.20
CA ASP A 482 16.42 -35.82 -15.31
C ASP A 482 16.91 -36.42 -13.97
N ASP A 483 16.14 -36.23 -12.88
CA ASP A 483 16.43 -36.76 -11.54
C ASP A 483 15.74 -38.12 -11.31
N PHE A 484 15.88 -39.02 -12.29
CA PHE A 484 15.54 -40.43 -12.10
C PHE A 484 16.76 -41.16 -11.53
N VAL A 485 16.81 -41.32 -10.20
CA VAL A 485 17.87 -42.10 -9.55
C VAL A 485 17.78 -43.57 -10.00
N PRO A 486 18.79 -44.13 -10.69
CA PRO A 486 18.71 -45.50 -11.17
C PRO A 486 18.94 -46.48 -10.01
N LEU A 487 17.98 -47.38 -9.80
CA LEU A 487 18.18 -48.59 -9.02
C LEU A 487 19.24 -49.45 -9.71
N SER A 488 20.24 -49.92 -8.96
CA SER A 488 21.26 -50.93 -9.32
C SER A 488 22.65 -50.39 -9.69
N ALA A 489 23.55 -50.33 -8.69
CA ALA A 489 24.90 -50.89 -8.82
C ALA A 489 25.55 -50.98 -7.43
N GLY A 490 25.47 -52.15 -6.80
CA GLY A 490 26.41 -52.55 -5.76
C GLY A 490 27.76 -52.92 -6.37
N GLY A 491 28.87 -52.60 -5.71
CA GLY A 491 30.18 -53.10 -6.07
C GLY A 491 31.38 -52.24 -5.67
N SER A 492 31.82 -52.41 -4.42
CA SER A 492 33.22 -52.59 -4.01
C SER A 492 34.27 -51.49 -4.29
N ALA A 493 34.76 -50.87 -3.20
CA ALA A 493 36.20 -50.83 -2.90
C ALA A 493 36.40 -50.78 -1.37
N ALA A 494 37.14 -51.77 -0.88
CA ALA A 494 37.31 -52.11 0.52
C ALA A 494 38.54 -51.44 1.14
N GLY A 495 38.53 -51.33 2.47
CA GLY A 495 39.72 -51.21 3.31
C GLY A 495 39.41 -51.86 4.66
N VAL A 496 40.07 -52.99 4.93
CA VAL A 496 39.73 -53.99 5.93
C VAL A 496 40.67 -53.86 7.15
N ASN A 497 40.13 -54.20 8.32
CA ASN A 497 40.74 -54.92 9.45
C ASN A 497 41.20 -54.22 10.75
N ALA A 498 41.06 -55.07 11.80
CA ALA A 498 41.49 -55.01 13.20
C ALA A 498 40.46 -54.39 14.16
N GLN A 499 39.91 -55.09 15.16
CA GLN A 499 40.39 -56.28 15.85
C GLN A 499 39.27 -56.94 16.68
N TRP A 500 38.98 -58.22 16.40
CA TRP A 500 38.45 -59.17 17.39
C TRP A 500 39.66 -59.83 18.06
N GLY A 501 39.75 -59.78 19.39
CA GLY A 501 40.73 -60.56 20.17
C GLY A 501 41.53 -59.77 21.20
N GLN A 502 41.17 -59.98 22.47
CA GLN A 502 41.96 -59.87 23.72
C GLN A 502 42.86 -58.65 23.99
N LYS A 503 42.55 -57.96 25.10
CA LYS A 503 43.38 -57.76 26.31
C LYS A 503 42.46 -57.19 27.40
N SER A 504 42.17 -57.93 28.48
CA SER A 504 42.91 -58.01 29.76
C SER A 504 43.18 -56.66 30.42
N ALA A 505 42.71 -56.54 31.66
CA ALA A 505 42.96 -55.48 32.61
C ALA A 505 44.46 -55.13 32.73
N ASP A 506 44.79 -53.85 32.84
CA ASP A 506 45.15 -53.28 34.14
C ASP A 506 45.39 -51.75 34.07
N GLU A 507 45.19 -51.14 35.24
CA GLU A 507 45.82 -49.91 35.74
C GLU A 507 45.30 -48.52 35.32
N ALA A 508 44.44 -47.97 36.18
CA ALA A 508 44.70 -46.67 36.82
C ALA A 508 43.85 -46.52 38.09
N ALA A 509 44.37 -47.03 39.22
CA ALA A 509 43.95 -46.61 40.55
C ALA A 509 45.19 -46.45 41.44
N ALA A 510 45.48 -45.19 41.75
CA ALA A 510 46.07 -44.66 42.97
C ALA A 510 47.21 -45.46 43.67
N THR A 511 48.42 -44.91 43.56
CA THR A 511 49.38 -44.89 44.66
C THR A 511 48.83 -44.03 45.79
N GLU A 512 48.52 -44.64 46.94
CA GLU A 512 48.46 -43.99 48.25
C GLU A 512 49.90 -43.77 48.76
N ASP A 513 50.09 -42.67 49.48
CA ASP A 513 51.14 -42.55 50.49
C ASP A 513 50.53 -41.81 51.70
N ALA A 514 49.97 -42.58 52.63
CA ALA A 514 49.96 -42.39 54.10
C ALA A 514 48.91 -43.30 54.77
#